data_AF-A0A8H6E5P3-F1
#
_entry.id   AF-A0A8H6E5P3-F1
#
_cell.length_a   1.000
_cell.length_b   1.000
_cell.length_c   1.000
_cell.angle_alpha   90.00
_cell.angle_beta   90.00
_cell.angle_gamma   90.00
#
_symmetry.space_group_name_H-M   'P 1'
#
loop_
_entity.id
_entity.type
_entity.pdbx_description
1 polymer ?
#
loop_
_entity_poly.entity_id
_entity_poly.type
_entity_poly.pdbx_seq_one_letter_code
_entity_poly.pdbx_strand_id
1 'polypeptide(L)'
;MYKSVVPKLSGVHRFACLALYRALLRQCANFPNTAPVLSTCKLLVQQKFHKYKKLQSPSQIVNSLKAGYEALDLLHSASQGSQRDIRRITKLLSDVQLVKQRESALQRERCKKEPKPLSRKQQKTSDSRRFQEETARRHPEATPILSRPRPVVSGRRRVPVLVNARGVPFLRIKKPQPKNLSGVIRTKLEKRWKRIERRDRLDLELMFTRDEDVWDTLTTGSEEETWSGEVKGAIEALNRQIRDTDKKNMQLAEAMWNVVLAERKLAAEEQKQMLSEKSADT
;
A
#
# COMPACT_ATOMS: atom_id res chain seq x y z
N MET A 1 29.72 -10.87 -48.85
CA MET A 1 28.90 -10.53 -47.66
C MET A 1 28.64 -9.04 -47.63
N TYR A 2 27.41 -8.60 -47.95
CA TYR A 2 27.02 -7.19 -47.92
C TYR A 2 26.95 -6.74 -46.45
N LYS A 3 27.72 -5.72 -46.07
CA LYS A 3 27.66 -5.13 -44.72
C LYS A 3 26.25 -4.55 -44.53
N SER A 4 25.48 -5.17 -43.64
CA SER A 4 24.20 -4.64 -43.19
C SER A 4 24.44 -3.29 -42.50
N VAL A 5 24.21 -2.20 -43.22
CA VAL A 5 24.31 -0.85 -42.65
C VAL A 5 23.14 -0.68 -41.71
N VAL A 6 23.42 -0.64 -40.40
CA VAL A 6 22.41 -0.33 -39.39
C VAL A 6 21.97 1.13 -39.58
N PRO A 7 20.71 1.40 -39.97
CA PRO A 7 20.29 2.75 -40.37
C PRO A 7 20.49 3.80 -39.28
N LYS A 8 20.35 3.41 -38.00
CA LYS A 8 20.61 4.29 -36.84
C LYS A 8 22.04 4.81 -36.75
N LEU A 9 23.01 4.07 -37.28
CA LEU A 9 24.43 4.43 -37.26
C LEU A 9 24.86 5.16 -38.54
N SER A 10 23.98 5.24 -39.54
CA SER A 10 24.25 5.98 -40.78
C SER A 10 23.96 7.47 -40.61
N GLY A 11 25.01 8.29 -40.73
CA GLY A 11 24.88 9.75 -40.75
C GLY A 11 24.03 10.26 -41.91
N VAL A 12 24.11 9.61 -43.08
CA VAL A 12 23.32 9.94 -44.28
C VAL A 12 21.83 9.73 -44.04
N HIS A 13 21.45 8.60 -43.42
CA HIS A 13 20.06 8.32 -43.06
C HIS A 13 19.51 9.36 -42.09
N ARG A 14 20.27 9.67 -41.02
CA ARG A 14 19.88 10.69 -40.04
C ARG A 14 19.68 12.05 -40.71
N PHE A 15 20.58 12.45 -41.60
CA PHE A 15 20.48 13.70 -42.35
C PHE A 15 19.23 13.73 -43.23
N ALA A 16 19.00 12.69 -44.04
CA ALA A 16 17.84 12.58 -44.91
C ALA A 16 16.51 12.65 -44.14
N CYS A 17 16.40 11.92 -43.01
CA CYS A 17 15.20 11.97 -42.16
C CYS A 17 14.98 13.36 -41.54
N LEU A 18 16.04 14.03 -41.09
CA LEU A 18 15.94 15.39 -40.54
C LEU A 18 15.58 16.42 -41.60
N ALA A 19 16.12 16.29 -42.82
CA ALA A 19 15.80 17.14 -43.95
C ALA A 19 14.31 16.98 -44.33
N LEU A 20 13.83 15.75 -44.47
CA LEU A 20 12.43 15.46 -44.76
C LEU A 20 11.50 15.96 -43.66
N TYR A 21 11.85 15.73 -42.39
CA TYR A 21 11.09 16.23 -41.24
C TYR A 21 10.95 17.75 -41.26
N ARG A 22 12.05 18.47 -41.48
CA ARG A 22 12.04 19.94 -41.56
C ARG A 22 11.27 20.44 -42.78
N ALA A 23 11.40 19.79 -43.93
CA ALA A 23 10.67 20.15 -45.14
C ALA A 23 9.16 20.03 -44.92
N LEU A 24 8.69 18.91 -44.37
CA LEU A 24 7.27 18.69 -44.06
C LEU A 24 6.73 19.74 -43.07
N LEU A 25 7.48 20.04 -42.01
CA LEU A 25 7.07 21.06 -41.05
C LEU A 25 7.02 22.47 -41.63
N ARG A 26 7.95 22.82 -42.53
CA ARG A 26 7.94 24.09 -43.25
C ARG A 26 6.70 24.22 -44.14
N GLN A 27 6.38 23.17 -44.91
CA GLN A 27 5.16 23.19 -45.72
C GLN A 27 3.90 23.28 -44.87
N CYS A 28 3.87 22.64 -43.70
CA CYS A 28 2.75 22.77 -42.76
C CYS A 28 2.57 24.18 -42.18
N ALA A 29 3.63 24.99 -42.12
CA ALA A 29 3.55 26.38 -41.65
C ALA A 29 3.03 27.35 -42.71
N ASN A 30 3.19 27.01 -44.00
CA ASN A 30 2.83 27.84 -45.13
C ASN A 30 1.38 27.64 -45.60
N PHE A 31 0.54 26.94 -44.84
CA PHE A 31 -0.85 26.74 -45.24
C PHE A 31 -1.68 28.02 -45.13
N PRO A 32 -2.58 28.29 -46.09
CA PRO A 32 -3.49 29.41 -46.00
C PRO A 32 -4.40 29.23 -44.77
N ASN A 33 -4.65 30.33 -44.04
CA ASN A 33 -5.50 30.37 -42.83
C ASN A 33 -6.97 29.95 -43.07
N THR A 34 -7.33 29.61 -44.31
CA THR A 34 -8.68 29.25 -44.74
C THR A 34 -9.12 27.85 -44.29
N ALA A 35 -8.20 26.98 -43.85
CA ALA A 35 -8.51 25.60 -43.43
C ALA A 35 -7.88 25.24 -42.08
N PRO A 36 -8.57 25.46 -40.94
CA PRO A 36 -8.02 25.20 -39.60
C PRO A 36 -7.69 23.71 -39.37
N VAL A 37 -8.30 22.80 -40.12
CA VAL A 37 -8.02 21.36 -40.08
C VAL A 37 -6.58 21.04 -40.48
N LEU A 38 -5.97 21.83 -41.37
CA LEU A 38 -4.59 21.63 -41.81
C LEU A 38 -3.55 21.94 -40.72
N SER A 39 -3.92 22.70 -39.70
CA SER A 39 -3.05 22.94 -38.53
C SER A 39 -2.71 21.65 -37.78
N THR A 40 -3.58 20.63 -37.87
CA THR A 40 -3.36 19.30 -37.26
C THR A 40 -2.28 18.48 -37.97
N CYS A 41 -1.97 18.78 -39.25
CA CYS A 41 -0.95 18.08 -40.03
C CYS A 41 0.42 18.17 -39.36
N LYS A 42 0.76 19.34 -38.78
CA LYS A 42 2.01 19.54 -38.03
C LYS A 42 2.16 18.52 -36.90
N LEU A 43 1.12 18.36 -36.09
CA LEU A 43 1.13 17.43 -34.96
C LEU A 43 1.23 15.97 -35.44
N LEU A 44 0.52 15.63 -36.53
CA LEU A 44 0.55 14.29 -37.10
C LEU A 44 1.94 13.92 -37.64
N VAL A 45 2.61 14.84 -38.34
CA VAL A 45 3.99 14.65 -38.81
C VAL A 45 4.90 14.37 -37.61
N GLN A 46 4.82 15.19 -36.55
CA GLN A 46 5.61 14.98 -35.33
C GLN A 46 5.35 13.61 -34.68
N GLN A 47 4.08 13.21 -34.55
CA GLN A 47 3.69 11.92 -33.99
C GLN A 47 4.21 10.74 -34.82
N LYS A 48 4.14 10.82 -36.16
CA LYS A 48 4.61 9.76 -37.06
C LYS A 48 6.13 9.60 -37.00
N PHE A 49 6.90 10.69 -37.04
CA PHE A 49 8.35 10.63 -36.89
C PHE A 49 8.76 10.12 -35.50
N HIS A 50 8.02 10.48 -34.44
CA HIS A 50 8.27 9.92 -33.11
C HIS A 50 7.99 8.40 -33.06
N LYS A 51 6.88 7.95 -33.65
CA LYS A 51 6.52 6.52 -33.76
C LYS A 51 7.60 5.72 -34.47
N TYR A 52 8.15 6.24 -35.57
CA TYR A 52 9.14 5.53 -36.40
C TYR A 52 10.60 5.75 -35.97
N LYS A 53 10.87 6.49 -34.89
CA LYS A 53 12.24 6.73 -34.38
C LYS A 53 13.05 5.46 -34.09
N LYS A 54 12.37 4.36 -33.72
CA LYS A 54 13.01 3.07 -33.39
C LYS A 54 13.02 2.07 -34.55
N LEU A 55 12.51 2.44 -35.73
CA LEU A 55 12.45 1.57 -36.91
C LEU A 55 13.87 1.26 -37.40
N GLN A 56 14.20 -0.03 -37.60
CA GLN A 56 15.52 -0.46 -38.10
C GLN A 56 15.44 -1.27 -39.40
N SER A 57 14.26 -1.73 -39.81
CA SER A 57 14.08 -2.54 -41.02
C SER A 57 14.30 -1.69 -42.27
N PRO A 58 15.29 -2.01 -43.14
CA PRO A 58 15.59 -1.20 -44.33
C PRO A 58 14.39 -1.06 -45.28
N SER A 59 13.65 -2.13 -45.53
CA SER A 59 12.47 -2.10 -46.41
C SER A 59 11.37 -1.20 -45.86
N GLN A 60 11.11 -1.26 -44.54
CA GLN A 60 10.13 -0.39 -43.90
C GLN A 60 10.58 1.08 -43.92
N ILE A 61 11.88 1.33 -43.75
CA ILE A 61 12.45 2.67 -43.84
C ILE A 61 12.27 3.23 -45.25
N VAL A 62 12.64 2.49 -46.29
CA VAL A 62 12.47 2.91 -47.69
C VAL A 62 11.01 3.23 -47.99
N ASN A 63 10.09 2.33 -47.62
CA ASN A 63 8.66 2.54 -47.84
C ASN A 63 8.14 3.76 -47.06
N SER A 64 8.61 3.97 -45.83
CA SER A 64 8.21 5.12 -45.01
C SER A 64 8.76 6.44 -45.54
N LEU A 65 9.99 6.44 -46.07
CA LEU A 65 10.61 7.61 -46.70
C LEU A 65 9.89 7.94 -48.00
N LYS A 66 9.60 6.94 -48.84
CA LYS A 66 8.83 7.13 -50.08
C LYS A 66 7.46 7.75 -49.79
N ALA A 67 6.72 7.18 -48.83
CA ALA A 67 5.45 7.76 -48.40
C ALA A 67 5.60 9.19 -47.82
N GLY A 68 6.72 9.49 -47.17
CA GLY A 68 7.04 10.82 -46.67
C GLY A 68 7.32 11.84 -47.78
N TYR A 69 8.00 11.43 -48.86
CA TYR A 69 8.20 12.27 -50.04
C TYR A 69 6.89 12.49 -50.82
N GLU A 70 6.09 11.45 -51.00
CA GLU A 70 4.73 11.59 -51.59
C GLU A 70 3.86 12.53 -50.76
N ALA A 71 3.95 12.46 -49.44
CA ALA A 71 3.27 13.39 -48.55
C ALA A 71 3.82 14.82 -48.68
N LEU A 72 5.14 14.99 -48.85
CA LEU A 72 5.76 16.29 -49.06
C LEU A 72 5.25 16.95 -50.34
N ASP A 73 5.16 16.19 -51.43
CA ASP A 73 4.64 16.68 -52.71
C ASP A 73 3.19 17.14 -52.58
N LEU A 74 2.34 16.32 -51.93
CA LEU A 74 0.94 16.68 -51.67
C LEU A 74 0.80 17.93 -50.79
N LEU A 75 1.61 18.05 -49.73
CA LEU A 75 1.59 19.24 -48.85
C LEU A 75 2.14 20.46 -49.56
N HIS A 76 3.13 20.30 -50.45
CA HIS A 76 3.68 21.38 -51.25
C HIS A 76 2.65 21.90 -52.26
N SER A 77 2.00 21.03 -53.04
CA SER A 77 0.92 21.41 -53.96
C SER A 77 -0.25 22.08 -53.21
N ALA A 78 -0.59 21.59 -52.03
CA ALA A 78 -1.60 22.23 -51.17
C ALA A 78 -1.16 23.61 -50.66
N SER A 79 0.12 23.80 -50.32
CA SER A 79 0.67 25.11 -49.91
C SER A 79 0.64 26.14 -51.04
N GLN A 80 0.77 25.70 -52.29
CA GLN A 80 0.65 26.55 -53.50
C GLN A 80 -0.81 26.89 -53.85
N GLY A 81 -1.79 26.45 -53.07
CA GLY A 81 -3.21 26.78 -53.25
C GLY A 81 -4.02 25.77 -54.08
N SER A 82 -3.49 24.58 -54.37
CA SER A 82 -4.23 23.50 -55.05
C SER A 82 -5.44 23.06 -54.22
N GLN A 83 -6.64 23.43 -54.66
CA GLN A 83 -7.90 23.07 -53.99
C GLN A 83 -8.15 21.56 -53.97
N ARG A 84 -7.68 20.83 -55.00
CA ARG A 84 -7.82 19.38 -55.09
C ARG A 84 -7.06 18.67 -53.97
N ASP A 85 -5.81 19.07 -53.73
CA ASP A 85 -4.95 18.42 -52.74
C ASP A 85 -5.34 18.81 -51.32
N ILE A 86 -5.79 20.05 -51.11
CA ILE A 86 -6.40 20.48 -49.85
C ILE A 86 -7.61 19.59 -49.52
N ARG A 87 -8.54 19.40 -50.46
CA ARG A 87 -9.71 18.51 -50.27
C ARG A 87 -9.31 17.06 -50.03
N ARG A 88 -8.26 16.58 -50.70
CA ARG A 88 -7.75 15.22 -50.49
C ARG A 88 -7.20 15.05 -49.08
N ILE A 89 -6.41 16.01 -48.59
CA ILE A 89 -5.84 15.99 -47.24
C ILE A 89 -6.95 16.05 -46.19
N THR A 90 -7.94 16.95 -46.34
CA THR A 90 -9.04 17.06 -45.37
C THR A 90 -9.86 15.78 -45.30
N LYS A 91 -10.14 15.14 -46.44
CA LYS A 91 -10.82 13.83 -46.49
C LYS A 91 -10.02 12.74 -45.77
N LEU A 92 -8.71 12.65 -46.01
CA LEU A 92 -7.86 11.68 -45.32
C LEU A 92 -7.84 11.90 -43.80
N LEU A 93 -7.82 13.16 -43.36
CA LEU A 93 -7.87 13.48 -41.93
C LEU A 93 -9.21 13.10 -41.29
N SER A 94 -10.34 13.36 -41.97
CA SER A 94 -11.65 12.94 -41.48
C SER A 94 -11.76 11.42 -41.39
N ASP A 95 -11.28 10.70 -42.40
CA ASP A 95 -11.33 9.23 -42.44
C ASP A 95 -10.51 8.61 -41.29
N VAL A 96 -9.29 9.12 -41.06
CA VAL A 96 -8.44 8.68 -39.94
C VAL A 96 -9.09 8.96 -38.59
N GLN A 97 -9.71 10.12 -38.43
CA GLN A 97 -10.40 10.48 -37.19
C GLN A 97 -11.60 9.56 -36.92
N LEU A 98 -12.39 9.24 -37.95
CA LEU A 98 -13.51 8.30 -37.84
C LEU A 98 -13.04 6.90 -37.46
N VAL A 99 -11.97 6.39 -38.06
CA VAL A 99 -11.38 5.08 -37.70
C VAL A 99 -10.92 5.08 -36.25
N LYS A 100 -10.20 6.11 -35.82
CA LYS A 100 -9.71 6.24 -34.44
C LYS A 100 -10.85 6.28 -33.43
N GLN A 101 -11.94 6.99 -33.74
CA GLN A 101 -13.14 7.03 -32.91
C GLN A 101 -13.80 5.65 -32.80
N ARG A 102 -13.99 4.95 -33.94
CA ARG A 102 -14.55 3.58 -33.96
C ARG A 102 -13.71 2.60 -33.15
N GLU A 103 -12.39 2.59 -33.35
CA GLU A 103 -11.48 1.75 -32.58
C GLU A 103 -11.55 2.05 -31.08
N SER A 104 -11.58 3.33 -30.71
CA SER A 104 -11.69 3.74 -29.31
C SER A 104 -13.01 3.32 -28.68
N ALA A 105 -14.13 3.39 -29.42
CA ALA A 105 -15.44 2.95 -28.97
C ALA A 105 -15.45 1.42 -28.76
N LEU A 106 -14.96 0.66 -29.74
CA LEU A 106 -14.83 -0.79 -29.63
C LEU A 106 -13.93 -1.21 -28.45
N GLN A 107 -12.84 -0.48 -28.21
CA GLN A 107 -11.97 -0.75 -27.07
C GLN A 107 -12.67 -0.44 -25.73
N ARG A 108 -13.47 0.64 -25.66
CA ARG A 108 -14.29 0.95 -24.46
C ARG A 108 -15.31 -0.17 -24.22
N GLU A 109 -16.02 -0.63 -25.24
CA GLU A 109 -16.97 -1.74 -25.12
C GLU A 109 -16.25 -3.04 -24.68
N ARG A 110 -15.07 -3.32 -25.22
CA ARG A 110 -14.23 -4.46 -24.78
C ARG A 110 -13.75 -4.31 -23.33
N CYS A 111 -13.47 -3.09 -22.88
CA CYS A 111 -13.03 -2.78 -21.52
C CYS A 111 -14.17 -2.72 -20.51
N LYS A 112 -15.45 -2.66 -20.92
CA LYS A 112 -16.61 -2.82 -20.03
C LYS A 112 -16.77 -4.24 -19.46
N LYS A 113 -15.84 -5.15 -19.76
CA LYS A 113 -15.82 -6.50 -19.18
C LYS A 113 -15.64 -6.46 -17.66
N GLU A 114 -16.16 -7.53 -17.04
CA GLU A 114 -16.22 -7.79 -15.61
C GLU A 114 -14.98 -7.32 -14.84
N PRO A 115 -15.17 -6.85 -13.59
CA PRO A 115 -14.06 -6.41 -12.77
C PRO A 115 -13.01 -7.52 -12.69
N LYS A 116 -11.76 -7.16 -13.01
CA LYS A 116 -10.63 -8.09 -12.96
C LYS A 116 -10.66 -8.81 -11.60
N PRO A 117 -10.44 -10.13 -11.56
CA PRO A 117 -10.37 -10.84 -10.29
C PRO A 117 -9.30 -10.16 -9.43
N LEU A 118 -9.65 -9.89 -8.17
CA LEU A 118 -8.77 -9.21 -7.23
C LEU A 118 -7.42 -9.90 -7.21
N SER A 119 -6.34 -9.13 -7.27
CA SER A 119 -4.99 -9.67 -7.11
C SER A 119 -4.89 -10.41 -5.77
N ARG A 120 -4.08 -11.48 -5.69
CA ARG A 120 -3.83 -12.23 -4.45
C ARG A 120 -3.47 -11.32 -3.27
N LYS A 121 -2.77 -10.21 -3.52
CA LYS A 121 -2.47 -9.20 -2.48
C LYS A 121 -3.73 -8.48 -2.01
N GLN A 122 -4.60 -8.09 -2.94
CA GLN A 122 -5.87 -7.42 -2.62
C GLN A 122 -6.81 -8.35 -1.86
N GLN A 123 -6.89 -9.62 -2.24
CA GLN A 123 -7.66 -10.65 -1.53
C GLN A 123 -7.18 -10.79 -0.08
N LYS A 124 -5.87 -10.94 0.14
CA LYS A 124 -5.31 -11.01 1.51
C LYS A 124 -5.65 -9.77 2.34
N THR A 125 -5.62 -8.59 1.73
CA THR A 125 -5.99 -7.34 2.41
C THR A 125 -7.48 -7.30 2.75
N SER A 126 -8.36 -7.72 1.84
CA SER A 126 -9.80 -7.77 2.11
C SER A 126 -10.13 -8.79 3.21
N ASP A 127 -9.51 -9.97 3.17
CA ASP A 127 -9.73 -11.02 4.17
C ASP A 127 -9.26 -10.56 5.55
N SER A 128 -8.11 -9.87 5.61
CA SER A 128 -7.63 -9.28 6.85
C SER A 128 -8.56 -8.18 7.37
N ARG A 129 -9.20 -7.39 6.50
CA ARG A 129 -10.18 -6.37 6.92
C ARG A 129 -11.45 -7.01 7.47
N ARG A 130 -12.01 -8.00 6.74
CA ARG A 130 -13.18 -8.76 7.20
C ARG A 130 -12.93 -9.41 8.56
N PHE A 131 -11.79 -10.09 8.73
CA PHE A 131 -11.44 -10.70 10.01
C PHE A 131 -11.35 -9.67 11.16
N GLN A 132 -10.84 -8.47 10.88
CA GLN A 132 -10.78 -7.40 11.87
C GLN A 132 -12.16 -6.86 12.24
N GLU A 133 -13.09 -6.78 11.29
CA GLU A 133 -14.48 -6.36 11.50
C GLU A 133 -15.24 -7.41 12.31
N GLU A 134 -15.16 -8.68 11.91
CA GLU A 134 -15.75 -9.82 12.62
C GLU A 134 -15.27 -9.89 14.07
N THR A 135 -13.98 -9.65 14.30
CA THR A 135 -13.39 -9.75 15.63
C THR A 135 -13.29 -8.42 16.37
N ALA A 136 -14.02 -7.40 15.93
CA ALA A 136 -14.09 -6.12 16.62
C ALA A 136 -14.77 -6.25 17.99
N ARG A 137 -15.75 -7.16 18.11
CA ARG A 137 -16.46 -7.47 19.35
C ARG A 137 -16.15 -8.90 19.81
N ARG A 138 -16.29 -9.14 21.11
CA ARG A 138 -16.24 -10.51 21.63
C ARG A 138 -17.57 -11.19 21.27
N HIS A 139 -17.50 -12.40 20.73
CA HIS A 139 -18.69 -13.21 20.48
C HIS A 139 -19.38 -13.53 21.83
N PRO A 140 -20.72 -13.48 21.93
CA PRO A 140 -21.45 -13.75 23.18
C PRO A 140 -21.09 -15.13 23.77
N GLU A 141 -21.07 -16.16 22.93
CA GLU A 141 -20.72 -17.54 23.31
C GLU A 141 -19.20 -17.81 23.48
N ALA A 142 -18.37 -16.78 23.61
CA ALA A 142 -16.92 -16.97 23.69
C ALA A 142 -16.48 -17.50 25.07
N THR A 143 -16.15 -18.79 25.13
CA THR A 143 -15.52 -19.43 26.30
C THR A 143 -14.25 -18.68 26.74
N PRO A 144 -14.04 -18.44 28.05
CA PRO A 144 -12.82 -17.86 28.57
C PRO A 144 -11.55 -18.59 28.10
N ILE A 145 -10.44 -17.87 27.94
CA ILE A 145 -9.18 -18.47 27.47
C ILE A 145 -8.59 -19.43 28.51
N LEU A 146 -8.82 -19.16 29.80
CA LEU A 146 -8.31 -19.97 30.91
C LEU A 146 -9.06 -21.30 31.09
N SER A 147 -10.23 -21.49 30.45
CA SER A 147 -10.96 -22.76 30.47
C SER A 147 -10.42 -23.79 29.47
N ARG A 148 -9.24 -23.54 28.90
CA ARG A 148 -8.52 -24.47 28.03
C ARG A 148 -7.68 -25.42 28.89
N PRO A 149 -7.36 -26.64 28.42
CA PRO A 149 -7.50 -27.14 27.06
C PRO A 149 -8.93 -27.50 26.64
N ARG A 150 -9.22 -27.49 25.33
CA ARG A 150 -10.53 -27.95 24.82
C ARG A 150 -10.58 -29.49 24.82
N PRO A 151 -11.69 -30.13 25.24
CA PRO A 151 -11.78 -31.59 25.24
C PRO A 151 -11.71 -32.15 23.81
N VAL A 152 -12.52 -31.61 22.89
CA VAL A 152 -12.55 -32.04 21.49
C VAL A 152 -12.08 -30.88 20.59
N VAL A 153 -11.21 -31.18 19.63
CA VAL A 153 -10.71 -30.23 18.63
C VAL A 153 -10.93 -30.82 17.23
N SER A 154 -11.37 -29.98 16.28
CA SER A 154 -11.43 -30.38 14.88
C SER A 154 -10.03 -30.33 14.25
N GLY A 155 -9.52 -31.49 13.86
CA GLY A 155 -8.19 -31.64 13.26
C GLY A 155 -7.04 -31.54 14.26
N ARG A 156 -5.86 -31.14 13.80
CA ARG A 156 -4.66 -31.09 14.66
C ARG A 156 -4.76 -30.00 15.73
N ARG A 157 -4.63 -30.39 17.00
CA ARG A 157 -4.57 -29.45 18.13
C ARG A 157 -3.43 -28.46 17.99
N ARG A 158 -3.81 -27.17 17.92
CA ARG A 158 -2.85 -26.06 17.84
C ARG A 158 -2.62 -25.45 19.22
N VAL A 159 -1.44 -25.67 19.75
CA VAL A 159 -1.01 -25.10 21.03
C VAL A 159 -0.88 -23.57 20.92
N PRO A 160 -1.57 -22.78 21.77
CA PRO A 160 -1.38 -21.33 21.83
C PRO A 160 0.04 -20.94 22.25
N VAL A 161 0.51 -19.79 21.77
CA VAL A 161 1.82 -19.25 22.17
C VAL A 161 1.61 -18.16 23.22
N LEU A 162 2.22 -18.31 24.40
CA LEU A 162 2.28 -17.25 25.40
C LEU A 162 3.17 -16.12 24.90
N VAL A 163 2.63 -14.90 24.87
CA VAL A 163 3.32 -13.69 24.42
C VAL A 163 3.15 -12.61 25.48
N ASN A 164 4.23 -11.87 25.74
CA ASN A 164 4.19 -10.69 26.60
C ASN A 164 4.25 -9.41 25.73
N ALA A 165 3.24 -8.55 25.84
CA ALA A 165 3.26 -7.21 25.25
C ALA A 165 3.57 -6.17 26.32
N ARG A 166 4.85 -5.84 26.51
CA ARG A 166 5.34 -4.80 27.45
C ARG A 166 4.71 -4.88 28.85
N GLY A 167 4.63 -6.10 29.40
CA GLY A 167 4.07 -6.37 30.73
C GLY A 167 2.63 -6.90 30.72
N VAL A 168 1.95 -6.92 29.57
CA VAL A 168 0.61 -7.52 29.42
C VAL A 168 0.74 -8.90 28.77
N PRO A 169 0.58 -10.01 29.52
CA PRO A 169 0.60 -11.35 28.98
C PRO A 169 -0.71 -11.70 28.28
N PHE A 170 -0.62 -12.43 27.17
CA PHE A 170 -1.77 -12.99 26.48
C PHE A 170 -1.39 -14.26 25.69
N LEU A 171 -2.37 -15.12 25.47
CA LEU A 171 -2.21 -16.29 24.59
C LEU A 171 -2.57 -15.94 23.15
N ARG A 172 -1.64 -16.16 22.23
CA ARG A 172 -1.84 -15.97 20.79
C ARG A 172 -2.20 -17.31 20.13
N ILE A 173 -3.44 -17.43 19.72
CA ILE A 173 -4.01 -18.65 19.12
C ILE A 173 -3.78 -18.69 17.59
N LYS A 174 -4.10 -17.61 16.89
CA LYS A 174 -4.00 -17.48 15.42
C LYS A 174 -3.42 -16.12 15.02
N LYS A 175 -2.88 -16.03 13.79
CA LYS A 175 -2.56 -14.77 13.10
C LYS A 175 -3.56 -14.58 11.93
N PRO A 176 -4.04 -13.36 11.65
CA PRO A 176 -3.83 -12.11 12.40
C PRO A 176 -4.48 -12.12 13.81
N GLN A 177 -4.02 -11.24 14.70
CA GLN A 177 -4.53 -11.14 16.07
C GLN A 177 -5.96 -10.55 16.05
N PRO A 178 -6.89 -11.06 16.87
CA PRO A 178 -8.24 -10.52 16.95
C PRO A 178 -8.26 -9.05 17.41
N LYS A 179 -9.08 -8.21 16.75
CA LYS A 179 -9.08 -6.75 16.93
C LYS A 179 -9.45 -6.33 18.35
N ASN A 180 -10.43 -6.99 18.95
CA ASN A 180 -10.84 -6.77 20.35
C ASN A 180 -9.67 -6.95 21.34
N LEU A 181 -8.87 -8.02 21.19
CA LEU A 181 -7.72 -8.31 22.06
C LEU A 181 -6.63 -7.26 21.89
N SER A 182 -6.31 -6.89 20.65
CA SER A 182 -5.35 -5.82 20.36
C SER A 182 -5.81 -4.49 20.97
N GLY A 183 -7.11 -4.20 20.91
CA GLY A 183 -7.72 -3.04 21.55
C GLY A 183 -7.52 -3.03 23.06
N VAL A 184 -7.86 -4.13 23.74
CA VAL A 184 -7.69 -4.27 25.20
C VAL A 184 -6.24 -4.12 25.63
N ILE A 185 -5.30 -4.75 24.91
CA ILE A 185 -3.86 -4.64 25.19
C ILE A 185 -3.44 -3.17 25.07
N ARG A 186 -3.83 -2.49 23.99
CA ARG A 186 -3.51 -1.07 23.80
C ARG A 186 -4.07 -0.21 24.92
N THR A 187 -5.32 -0.40 25.33
CA THR A 187 -5.93 0.34 26.44
C THR A 187 -5.20 0.10 27.77
N LYS A 188 -4.76 -1.14 28.04
CA LYS A 188 -3.98 -1.45 29.25
C LYS A 188 -2.60 -0.78 29.23
N LEU A 189 -1.92 -0.82 28.09
CA LEU A 189 -0.63 -0.16 27.91
C LEU A 189 -0.74 1.36 28.04
N GLU A 190 -1.77 1.96 27.45
CA GLU A 190 -2.06 3.40 27.56
C GLU A 190 -2.29 3.81 29.02
N LYS A 191 -3.11 3.04 29.75
CA LYS A 191 -3.35 3.29 31.18
C LYS A 191 -2.07 3.22 32.01
N ARG A 192 -1.18 2.26 31.71
CA ARG A 192 0.12 2.14 32.38
C ARG A 192 1.02 3.34 32.04
N TRP A 193 1.06 3.73 30.76
CA TRP A 193 1.85 4.87 30.31
C TRP A 193 1.43 6.17 31.00
N LYS A 194 0.13 6.46 31.05
CA LYS A 194 -0.41 7.64 31.76
C LYS A 194 -0.05 7.68 33.24
N ARG A 195 0.08 6.52 33.91
CA ARG A 195 0.53 6.48 35.31
C ARG A 195 2.01 6.80 35.44
N ILE A 196 2.83 6.31 34.51
CA ILE A 196 4.27 6.60 34.47
C ILE A 196 4.46 8.10 34.21
N GLU A 197 3.80 8.63 33.20
CA GLU A 197 3.84 10.06 32.88
C GLU A 197 3.38 10.93 34.06
N ARG A 198 2.29 10.54 34.74
CA ARG A 198 1.84 11.25 35.95
C ARG A 198 2.87 11.17 37.07
N ARG A 199 3.49 10.01 37.30
CA ARG A 199 4.54 9.86 38.31
C ARG A 199 5.72 10.77 37.98
N ASP A 200 6.21 10.72 36.75
CA ASP A 200 7.38 11.51 36.32
C ASP A 200 7.09 13.03 36.43
N ARG A 201 5.84 13.44 36.17
CA ARG A 201 5.39 14.82 36.42
C ARG A 201 5.38 15.16 37.91
N LEU A 202 4.84 14.30 38.76
CA LEU A 202 4.82 14.52 40.22
C LEU A 202 6.24 14.55 40.81
N ASP A 203 7.17 13.76 40.26
CA ASP A 203 8.57 13.77 40.68
C ASP A 203 9.23 15.15 40.43
N LEU A 204 8.83 15.84 39.35
CA LEU A 204 9.26 17.23 39.09
C LEU A 204 8.55 18.21 40.04
N GLU A 205 7.24 18.08 40.22
CA GLU A 205 6.45 18.92 41.15
C GLU A 205 6.96 18.80 42.58
N LEU A 206 7.47 17.62 42.98
CA LEU A 206 8.06 17.37 44.29
C LEU A 206 9.26 18.29 44.60
N MET A 207 9.98 18.77 43.60
CA MET A 207 11.07 19.71 43.83
C MET A 207 10.51 21.08 44.21
N PHE A 208 9.51 21.57 43.48
CA PHE A 208 8.85 22.84 43.77
C PHE A 208 8.10 22.81 45.10
N THR A 209 7.41 21.72 45.43
CA THR A 209 6.68 21.63 46.70
C THR A 209 7.58 21.63 47.92
N ARG A 210 8.85 21.21 47.79
CA ARG A 210 9.83 21.38 48.88
C ARG A 210 10.21 22.83 49.08
N ASP A 211 10.32 23.60 48.01
CA ASP A 211 10.62 25.03 48.10
C ASP A 211 9.43 25.78 48.75
N GLU A 212 8.19 25.39 48.41
CA GLU A 212 6.98 25.91 49.06
C GLU A 212 6.90 25.53 50.54
N ASP A 213 7.22 24.28 50.91
CA ASP A 213 7.28 23.86 52.33
C ASP A 213 8.29 24.73 53.14
N VAL A 214 9.43 25.08 52.52
CA VAL A 214 10.41 25.98 53.13
C VAL A 214 9.84 27.39 53.26
N TRP A 215 9.10 27.87 52.25
CA TRP A 215 8.47 29.18 52.27
C TRP A 215 7.42 29.29 53.38
N ASP A 216 6.50 28.31 53.49
CA ASP A 216 5.47 28.27 54.53
C ASP A 216 6.07 28.28 55.94
N THR A 217 7.18 27.54 56.12
CA THR A 217 7.95 27.53 57.37
C THR A 217 8.45 28.93 57.74
N LEU A 218 8.83 29.76 56.75
CA LEU A 218 9.35 31.11 56.95
C LEU A 218 8.24 32.15 57.19
N THR A 219 7.08 32.00 56.56
CA THR A 219 5.99 32.99 56.62
C THR A 219 4.95 32.71 57.70
N THR A 220 4.50 31.47 57.81
CA THR A 220 3.31 31.08 58.58
C THR A 220 3.69 30.24 59.82
N GLY A 221 4.85 29.57 59.77
CA GLY A 221 5.34 28.64 60.78
C GLY A 221 5.23 27.19 60.32
N SER A 222 5.41 26.22 61.22
CA SER A 222 5.31 24.80 60.87
C SER A 222 3.85 24.35 60.87
N GLU A 223 3.30 24.03 59.70
CA GLU A 223 2.02 23.34 59.56
C GLU A 223 2.20 21.81 59.65
N GLU A 224 1.14 21.07 60.02
CA GLU A 224 1.20 19.59 60.11
C GLU A 224 1.17 18.92 58.74
N GLU A 225 0.52 19.56 57.76
CA GLU A 225 0.43 19.08 56.37
C GLU A 225 1.47 19.77 55.51
N THR A 226 2.25 18.99 54.75
CA THR A 226 3.29 19.52 53.84
C THR A 226 2.91 19.25 52.40
N TRP A 227 3.17 20.22 51.52
CA TRP A 227 2.99 20.08 50.08
C TRP A 227 3.80 18.90 49.53
N SER A 228 5.04 18.72 50.02
CA SER A 228 5.86 17.58 49.61
C SER A 228 5.34 16.24 50.14
N GLY A 229 4.67 16.24 51.30
CA GLY A 229 4.01 15.07 51.87
C GLY A 229 2.91 14.52 50.97
N GLU A 230 2.00 15.38 50.52
CA GLU A 230 0.90 15.00 49.63
C GLU A 230 1.39 14.48 48.27
N VAL A 231 2.38 15.16 47.67
CA VAL A 231 2.97 14.72 46.41
C VAL A 231 3.69 13.37 46.55
N LYS A 232 4.44 13.16 47.65
CA LYS A 232 5.05 11.84 47.95
C LYS A 232 3.98 10.76 48.11
N GLY A 233 2.91 11.04 48.87
CA GLY A 233 1.79 10.13 49.04
C GLY A 233 1.14 9.73 47.71
N ALA A 234 0.97 10.69 46.80
CA ALA A 234 0.45 10.46 45.46
C ALA A 234 1.39 9.58 44.60
N ILE A 235 2.70 9.84 44.63
CA ILE A 235 3.72 9.03 43.94
C ILE A 235 3.71 7.58 44.47
N GLU A 236 3.67 7.41 45.79
CA GLU A 236 3.60 6.09 46.42
C GLU A 236 2.32 5.34 46.06
N ALA A 237 1.18 6.02 46.02
CA ALA A 237 -0.08 5.44 45.56
C ALA A 237 0.01 4.96 44.11
N LEU A 238 0.60 5.75 43.21
CA LEU A 238 0.82 5.34 41.81
C LEU A 238 1.77 4.14 41.70
N ASN A 239 2.87 4.16 42.45
CA ASN A 239 3.83 3.05 42.48
C ASN A 239 3.17 1.76 43.00
N ARG A 240 2.34 1.83 44.04
CA ARG A 240 1.53 0.70 44.52
C ARG A 240 0.60 0.18 43.43
N GLN A 241 -0.15 1.06 42.75
CA GLN A 241 -1.02 0.65 41.64
C GLN A 241 -0.26 -0.04 40.49
N ILE A 242 0.94 0.43 40.15
CA ILE A 242 1.78 -0.19 39.11
C ILE A 242 2.20 -1.60 39.58
N ARG A 243 2.75 -1.73 40.78
CA ARG A 243 3.18 -3.01 41.37
C ARG A 243 2.02 -4.02 41.44
N ASP A 244 0.84 -3.58 41.86
CA ASP A 244 -0.34 -4.43 41.95
C ASP A 244 -0.81 -4.91 40.58
N THR A 245 -0.75 -4.04 39.56
CA THR A 245 -1.04 -4.47 38.18
C THR A 245 -0.01 -5.46 37.65
N ASP A 246 1.27 -5.29 37.97
CA ASP A 246 2.34 -6.19 37.54
C ASP A 246 2.21 -7.56 38.21
N LYS A 247 1.90 -7.60 39.52
CA LYS A 247 1.59 -8.84 40.25
C LYS A 247 0.40 -9.59 39.63
N LYS A 248 -0.70 -8.89 39.33
CA LYS A 248 -1.87 -9.49 38.67
C LYS A 248 -1.55 -10.02 37.28
N ASN A 249 -0.71 -9.31 36.52
CA ASN A 249 -0.26 -9.78 35.22
C ASN A 249 0.63 -11.02 35.35
N MET A 250 1.53 -11.08 36.33
CA MET A 250 2.37 -12.25 36.59
C MET A 250 1.53 -13.50 36.91
N GLN A 251 0.57 -13.38 37.83
CA GLN A 251 -0.37 -14.47 38.15
C GLN A 251 -1.17 -14.92 36.92
N LEU A 252 -1.61 -13.97 36.09
CA LEU A 252 -2.31 -14.29 34.84
C LEU A 252 -1.39 -15.01 33.83
N ALA A 253 -0.11 -14.64 33.76
CA ALA A 253 0.87 -15.30 32.89
C ALA A 253 1.10 -16.75 33.32
N GLU A 254 1.23 -17.01 34.62
CA GLU A 254 1.37 -18.35 35.18
C GLU A 254 0.14 -19.23 34.86
N ALA A 255 -1.07 -18.70 35.07
CA ALA A 255 -2.30 -19.40 34.71
C ALA A 255 -2.36 -19.71 33.21
N MET A 256 -1.97 -18.76 32.36
CA MET A 256 -1.89 -18.99 30.91
C MET A 256 -0.80 -19.99 30.52
N TRP A 257 0.31 -20.05 31.25
CA TRP A 257 1.37 -21.01 31.01
C TRP A 257 0.92 -22.44 31.34
N ASN A 258 0.20 -22.62 32.44
CA ASN A 258 -0.39 -23.91 32.81
C ASN A 258 -1.33 -24.43 31.71
N VAL A 259 -2.13 -23.55 31.11
CA VAL A 259 -2.96 -23.88 29.94
C VAL A 259 -2.11 -24.36 28.76
N VAL A 260 -1.00 -23.67 28.45
CA VAL A 260 -0.10 -24.06 27.35
C VAL A 260 0.54 -25.42 27.61
N LEU A 261 0.96 -25.70 28.84
CA LEU A 261 1.49 -27.01 29.23
C LEU A 261 0.45 -28.11 29.07
N ALA A 262 -0.79 -27.87 29.50
CA ALA A 262 -1.89 -28.81 29.34
C ALA A 262 -2.23 -29.08 27.87
N GLU A 263 -2.32 -28.04 27.03
CA GLU A 263 -2.54 -28.19 25.57
C GLU A 263 -1.37 -28.93 24.89
N ARG A 264 -0.13 -28.75 25.36
CA ARG A 264 1.04 -29.49 24.82
C ARG A 264 1.00 -30.97 25.16
N LYS A 265 0.61 -31.33 26.39
CA LYS A 265 0.46 -32.72 26.82
C LYS A 265 -0.57 -33.45 25.95
N LEU A 266 -1.78 -32.89 25.84
CA LEU A 266 -2.84 -33.46 24.99
C LEU A 266 -2.44 -33.53 23.52
N ALA A 267 -1.78 -32.49 22.99
CA ALA A 267 -1.33 -32.51 21.59
C ALA A 267 -0.29 -33.62 21.31
N ALA A 268 0.55 -33.96 22.30
CA ALA A 268 1.50 -35.06 22.18
C ALA A 268 0.82 -36.43 22.26
N GLU A 269 -0.19 -36.59 23.11
CA GLU A 269 -1.00 -37.81 23.22
C GLU A 269 -1.78 -38.09 21.92
N GLU A 270 -2.49 -37.09 21.40
CA GLU A 270 -3.22 -37.18 20.12
C GLU A 270 -2.27 -37.51 18.95
N GLN A 271 -1.06 -36.93 18.95
CA GLN A 271 -0.08 -37.22 17.90
C GLN A 271 0.44 -38.67 17.98
N LYS A 272 0.60 -39.22 19.19
CA LYS A 272 0.96 -40.64 19.38
C LYS A 272 -0.16 -41.57 18.90
N GLN A 273 -1.41 -41.27 19.26
CA GLN A 273 -2.59 -42.04 18.82
C GLN A 273 -2.71 -42.06 17.28
N MET A 274 -2.54 -40.90 16.65
CA MET A 274 -2.57 -40.78 15.18
C MET A 274 -1.43 -41.54 14.50
N LEU A 275 -0.27 -41.66 15.15
CA LEU A 275 0.85 -42.46 14.64
C LEU A 275 0.56 -43.96 14.80
N SER A 276 -0.01 -44.39 15.93
CA SER A 276 -0.38 -45.80 16.15
C SER A 276 -1.50 -46.26 15.22
N GLU A 277 -2.52 -45.43 14.98
CA GLU A 277 -3.60 -45.74 14.02
C GLU A 277 -3.05 -45.90 12.60
N LYS A 278 -2.17 -44.98 12.18
CA LYS A 278 -1.51 -45.09 10.86
C LYS A 278 -0.66 -46.34 10.71
N SER A 279 0.02 -46.78 11.77
CA SER A 279 0.80 -48.03 11.74
C SER A 279 -0.06 -49.29 11.80
N ALA A 280 -1.32 -49.20 12.22
CA ALA A 280 -2.26 -50.32 12.24
C ALA A 280 -3.00 -50.49 10.89
N ASP A 281 -3.15 -49.40 10.13
CA ASP A 281 -3.76 -49.39 8.80
C ASP A 281 -2.78 -49.70 7.65
N THR A 282 -1.49 -49.94 7.94
CA THR A 282 -0.44 -50.33 6.96
C THR A 282 -0.01 -51.77 7.15
#